data_AF-A0A0B0IE18-F1
#
_entry.id   AF-A0A0B0IE18-F1
#
_cell.length_a   1.000
_cell.length_b   1.000
_cell.length_c   1.000
_cell.angle_alpha   90.00
_cell.angle_beta   90.00
_cell.angle_gamma   90.00
#
_symmetry.space_group_name_H-M   'P 1'
#
loop_
_entity.id
_entity.type
_entity.pdbx_description
1 polymer ?
#
loop_
_entity_poly.entity_id
_entity_poly.type
_entity_poly.pdbx_seq_one_letter_code
_entity_poly.pdbx_strand_id
1 'polypeptide(L)'
;MKSKKAAYIIVYSLMAIFGVVIAINWYSVSQNEEAIEDSIEEEEAVEVITVGHEEEVDETDQSNDDSPKIEGETGEIIKAVHGELNQLVGWNGYIGFSWGKNENNLNGIIDELQVMLDIETNEALRNDAKRTIEAIERALDANNVEEVRLAHKIMHDLDYYVNGRTGDGKRYGVTEYR
;
A
#
# COMPACT_ATOMS: atom_id res chain seq x y z
N MET A 1 -0.22 -41.84 43.32
CA MET A 1 0.64 -42.14 42.15
C MET A 1 -0.07 -42.09 40.79
N LYS A 2 -1.41 -42.25 40.68
CA LYS A 2 -2.12 -42.24 39.39
C LYS A 2 -2.23 -40.84 38.74
N SER A 3 -2.27 -39.75 39.51
CA SER A 3 -2.43 -38.38 39.01
C SER A 3 -1.24 -37.85 38.21
N LYS A 4 0.00 -38.22 38.58
CA LYS A 4 1.21 -37.76 37.89
C LYS A 4 1.31 -38.31 36.46
N LYS A 5 0.85 -39.56 36.23
CA LYS A 5 0.86 -40.19 34.90
C LYS A 5 -0.09 -39.48 33.92
N ALA A 6 -1.25 -39.04 34.38
CA ALA A 6 -2.21 -38.29 33.56
C ALA A 6 -1.66 -36.91 33.16
N ALA A 7 -0.96 -36.22 34.08
CA ALA A 7 -0.33 -34.93 33.78
C ALA A 7 0.75 -35.04 32.70
N TYR A 8 1.58 -36.09 32.73
CA TYR A 8 2.58 -36.31 31.68
C TYR A 8 1.94 -36.55 30.31
N ILE A 9 0.87 -37.35 30.25
CA ILE A 9 0.16 -37.61 28.98
C ILE A 9 -0.35 -36.30 28.37
N ILE A 10 -0.96 -35.43 29.17
CA ILE A 10 -1.46 -34.13 28.68
C ILE A 10 -0.32 -33.25 28.15
N VAL A 11 0.79 -33.15 28.88
CA VAL A 11 1.94 -32.34 28.44
C VAL A 11 2.55 -32.88 27.14
N TYR A 12 2.71 -34.20 27.01
CA TYR A 12 3.23 -34.80 25.77
C TYR A 12 2.26 -34.60 24.59
N SER A 13 0.94 -34.68 24.83
CA SER A 13 -0.06 -34.38 23.79
C SER A 13 0.00 -32.93 23.33
N LEU A 14 0.18 -31.98 24.25
CA LEU A 14 0.32 -30.55 23.89
C LEU A 14 1.62 -30.27 23.11
N MET A 15 2.74 -30.88 23.51
CA MET A 15 4.00 -30.77 22.76
C MET A 15 3.90 -31.37 21.36
N ALA A 16 3.19 -32.49 21.19
CA ALA A 16 2.97 -33.09 19.88
C ALA A 16 2.14 -32.17 18.97
N ILE A 17 1.07 -31.55 19.49
CA ILE A 17 0.25 -30.59 18.73
C ILE A 17 1.09 -29.37 18.33
N PHE A 18 1.88 -28.83 19.25
CA PHE A 18 2.74 -27.69 18.97
C PHE A 18 3.80 -27.99 17.90
N GLY A 19 4.39 -29.20 17.93
CA GLY A 19 5.31 -29.67 16.91
C GLY A 19 4.68 -29.75 15.51
N VAL A 20 3.43 -30.21 15.42
CA VAL A 20 2.70 -30.26 14.14
C VAL A 20 2.44 -28.86 13.59
N VAL A 21 2.08 -27.89 14.43
CA VAL A 21 1.86 -26.50 14.00
C VAL A 21 3.14 -25.86 13.47
N ILE A 22 4.28 -26.11 14.13
CA ILE A 22 5.59 -25.62 13.64
C ILE A 22 5.93 -26.27 12.30
N ALA A 23 5.73 -27.59 12.15
CA ALA A 23 6.01 -28.30 10.91
C ALA A 23 5.16 -27.79 9.73
N ILE A 24 3.87 -27.50 9.95
CA ILE A 24 2.98 -26.93 8.93
C ILE A 24 3.47 -25.53 8.53
N ASN A 25 3.81 -24.67 9.50
CA ASN A 25 4.31 -23.32 9.19
C ASN A 25 5.63 -23.38 8.41
N TRP A 26 6.56 -24.26 8.78
CA TRP A 26 7.83 -24.39 8.07
C TRP A 26 7.64 -24.92 6.65
N TYR A 27 6.78 -25.91 6.45
CA TYR A 27 6.46 -26.45 5.13
C TYR A 27 5.81 -25.42 4.19
N SER A 28 4.94 -24.55 4.72
CA SER A 28 4.36 -23.45 3.94
C SER A 28 5.40 -22.41 3.52
N VAL A 29 6.42 -22.15 4.35
CA VAL A 29 7.52 -21.24 4.02
C VAL A 29 8.43 -21.85 2.96
N SER A 30 8.77 -23.14 3.04
CA SER A 30 9.65 -23.79 2.06
C SER A 30 9.03 -23.88 0.65
N GLN A 31 7.71 -24.08 0.56
CA GLN A 31 7.00 -24.08 -0.74
C GLN A 31 6.99 -22.70 -1.42
N ASN A 32 7.12 -21.61 -0.66
CA ASN A 32 7.23 -20.27 -1.23
C ASN A 32 8.63 -19.96 -1.77
N GLU A 33 9.65 -20.73 -1.38
CA GLU A 33 11.05 -20.50 -1.79
C GLU A 33 11.37 -21.25 -3.10
N GLU A 34 10.82 -22.45 -3.31
CA GLU A 34 10.95 -23.21 -4.58
C GLU A 34 10.20 -22.56 -5.77
N ALA A 35 9.21 -21.70 -5.52
CA ALA A 35 8.49 -20.98 -6.58
C ALA A 35 9.27 -19.82 -7.21
N ILE A 36 10.45 -19.48 -6.68
CA ILE A 36 11.33 -18.42 -7.21
C ILE A 36 12.49 -18.98 -8.04
N GLU A 37 12.85 -20.25 -7.85
CA GLU A 37 14.00 -20.88 -8.53
C GLU A 37 13.65 -21.54 -9.87
N ASP A 38 12.38 -21.90 -10.11
CA ASP A 38 11.95 -22.68 -11.29
C ASP A 38 11.47 -21.81 -12.48
N SER A 39 11.67 -20.48 -12.44
CA SER A 39 11.33 -19.57 -13.55
C SER A 39 12.55 -19.01 -14.29
N ILE A 40 13.75 -19.55 -14.05
CA ILE A 40 15.01 -19.13 -14.68
C ILE A 40 15.69 -20.34 -15.34
N GLU A 41 15.06 -20.98 -16.32
CA GLU A 41 15.77 -21.85 -17.27
C GLU A 41 14.88 -22.18 -18.49
N GLU A 42 14.79 -21.25 -19.45
CA GLU A 42 14.58 -21.57 -20.87
C GLU A 42 14.97 -20.34 -21.73
N GLU A 43 16.28 -20.11 -21.86
CA GLU A 43 16.84 -19.37 -23.00
C GLU A 43 17.22 -20.37 -24.09
N GLU A 44 16.59 -20.30 -25.26
CA GLU A 44 17.37 -20.34 -26.51
C GLU A 44 16.78 -19.42 -27.58
N ALA A 45 17.58 -18.38 -27.85
CA ALA A 45 17.89 -17.81 -29.17
C ALA A 45 16.80 -17.01 -29.92
N VAL A 46 16.77 -15.69 -29.70
CA VAL A 46 16.63 -14.71 -30.81
C VAL A 46 17.41 -13.42 -30.53
N GLU A 47 18.33 -13.12 -31.45
CA GLU A 47 19.07 -11.89 -31.78
C GLU A 47 19.25 -10.75 -30.75
N VAL A 48 20.55 -10.51 -30.51
CA VAL A 48 21.17 -9.38 -29.82
C VAL A 48 20.71 -8.02 -30.37
N ILE A 49 19.98 -7.25 -29.54
CA ILE A 49 20.01 -5.79 -29.58
C ILE A 49 20.48 -5.32 -28.21
N THR A 50 21.71 -4.82 -28.17
CA THR A 50 22.35 -4.21 -27.00
C THR A 50 21.59 -2.96 -26.56
N VAL A 51 20.91 -2.99 -25.42
CA VAL A 51 20.64 -1.79 -24.61
C VAL A 51 20.68 -2.22 -23.14
N GLY A 52 21.64 -1.69 -22.38
CA GLY A 52 21.64 -1.78 -20.93
C GLY A 52 20.46 -0.98 -20.39
N HIS A 53 19.61 -1.63 -19.60
CA HIS A 53 18.48 -1.01 -18.91
C HIS A 53 18.75 -1.07 -17.41
N GLU A 54 19.58 -0.14 -16.94
CA GLU A 54 19.33 0.47 -15.64
C GLU A 54 18.02 1.26 -15.84
N GLU A 55 16.90 0.76 -15.30
CA GLU A 55 15.65 1.51 -15.31
C GLU A 55 15.75 2.61 -14.26
N GLU A 56 16.38 3.70 -14.68
CA GLU A 56 16.21 5.02 -14.11
C GLU A 56 14.70 5.30 -14.13
N VAL A 57 14.11 5.43 -12.94
CA VAL A 57 12.69 5.81 -12.76
C VAL A 57 12.52 7.20 -13.38
N ASP A 58 12.04 7.22 -14.62
CA ASP A 58 11.77 8.43 -15.37
C ASP A 58 10.46 9.06 -14.87
N GLU A 59 10.59 10.00 -13.91
CA GLU A 59 9.53 10.95 -13.51
C GLU A 59 9.23 11.99 -14.62
N THR A 60 9.08 11.59 -15.89
CA THR A 60 8.64 12.52 -16.95
C THR A 60 7.36 12.09 -17.63
N ASP A 61 6.28 11.96 -16.87
CA ASP A 61 4.93 12.01 -17.44
C ASP A 61 4.39 13.44 -17.37
N GLN A 62 4.80 14.26 -18.36
CA GLN A 62 4.19 15.56 -18.63
C GLN A 62 2.86 15.35 -19.36
N SER A 63 1.82 15.00 -18.60
CA SER A 63 0.45 15.26 -19.05
C SER A 63 0.25 16.77 -19.13
N ASN A 64 0.16 17.30 -20.36
CA ASN A 64 -0.23 18.70 -20.63
C ASN A 64 -1.70 18.92 -20.24
N ASP A 65 -1.94 19.02 -18.95
CA ASP A 65 -3.22 19.42 -18.39
C ASP A 65 -3.10 20.84 -17.85
N ASP A 66 -3.85 21.77 -18.44
CA ASP A 66 -3.88 23.21 -18.09
C ASP A 66 -4.58 23.47 -16.73
N SER A 67 -4.63 22.47 -15.84
CA SER A 67 -5.18 22.59 -14.50
C SER A 67 -4.28 23.52 -13.66
N PRO A 68 -4.86 24.47 -12.90
CA PRO A 68 -4.08 25.43 -12.14
C PRO A 68 -3.26 24.70 -11.07
N LYS A 69 -1.94 24.64 -11.27
CA LYS A 69 -1.01 24.14 -10.25
C LYS A 69 -1.06 25.07 -9.04
N ILE A 70 -1.46 24.54 -7.89
CA ILE A 70 -1.16 25.22 -6.63
C ILE A 70 0.29 24.86 -6.30
N GLU A 71 1.21 25.75 -6.69
CA GLU A 71 2.59 25.66 -6.20
C GLU A 71 2.60 25.99 -4.71
N GLY A 72 3.02 25.04 -3.87
CA GLY A 72 3.07 25.22 -2.42
C GLY A 72 3.15 23.91 -1.63
N GLU A 73 3.33 24.05 -0.32
CA GLU A 73 3.48 22.93 0.62
C GLU A 73 2.28 21.96 0.58
N THR A 74 1.05 22.46 0.38
CA THR A 74 -0.14 21.62 0.19
C THR A 74 -0.01 20.68 -1.01
N GLY A 75 0.48 21.17 -2.16
CA GLY A 75 0.64 20.37 -3.36
C GLY A 75 1.67 19.25 -3.18
N GLU A 76 2.78 19.53 -2.50
CA GLU A 76 3.81 18.53 -2.19
C GLU A 76 3.30 17.46 -1.22
N ILE A 77 2.51 17.82 -0.20
CA ILE A 77 1.89 16.83 0.69
C ILE A 77 0.92 15.93 -0.08
N ILE A 78 0.07 16.51 -0.94
CA ILE A 78 -0.86 15.73 -1.76
C ILE A 78 -0.10 14.73 -2.66
N LYS A 79 0.98 15.19 -3.31
CA LYS A 79 1.83 14.34 -4.15
C LYS A 79 2.48 13.22 -3.34
N ALA A 80 3.05 13.53 -2.18
CA ALA A 80 3.71 12.55 -1.31
C ALA A 80 2.73 11.46 -0.86
N VAL A 81 1.61 11.88 -0.27
CA VAL A 81 0.56 10.97 0.20
C VAL A 81 -0.03 10.13 -0.93
N HIS A 82 -0.27 10.72 -2.11
CA HIS A 82 -0.69 9.96 -3.30
C HIS A 82 0.34 8.88 -3.67
N GLY A 83 1.63 9.23 -3.70
CA GLY A 83 2.72 8.29 -3.96
C GLY A 83 2.75 7.12 -2.98
N GLU A 84 2.61 7.39 -1.69
CA GLU A 84 2.56 6.34 -0.65
C GLU A 84 1.34 5.44 -0.81
N LEU A 85 0.15 6.01 -0.98
CA LEU A 85 -1.08 5.24 -1.21
C LEU A 85 -1.00 4.41 -2.49
N ASN A 86 -0.36 4.93 -3.54
CA ASN A 86 -0.14 4.20 -4.77
C ASN A 86 0.80 3.00 -4.56
N GLN A 87 1.87 3.12 -3.76
CA GLN A 87 2.72 1.98 -3.39
C GLN A 87 1.94 0.91 -2.60
N LEU A 88 1.00 1.33 -1.75
CA LEU A 88 0.23 0.42 -0.90
C LEU A 88 -0.88 -0.33 -1.66
N VAL A 89 -1.66 0.37 -2.49
CA VAL A 89 -2.89 -0.17 -3.07
C VAL A 89 -3.07 0.12 -4.57
N GLY A 90 -2.15 0.87 -5.18
CA GLY A 90 -2.09 1.08 -6.64
C GLY A 90 -1.72 -0.20 -7.39
N TRP A 91 -1.98 -0.24 -8.70
CA TRP A 91 -1.60 -1.35 -9.60
C TRP A 91 -1.92 -2.77 -9.09
N ASN A 92 -3.07 -2.94 -8.43
CA ASN A 92 -3.49 -4.19 -7.75
C ASN A 92 -2.71 -4.57 -6.48
N GLY A 93 -1.91 -3.66 -5.90
CA GLY A 93 -1.20 -3.84 -4.63
C GLY A 93 -2.11 -4.21 -3.46
N TYR A 94 -3.40 -3.84 -3.53
CA TYR A 94 -4.42 -4.23 -2.56
C TYR A 94 -4.57 -5.75 -2.39
N ILE A 95 -4.22 -6.55 -3.41
CA ILE A 95 -4.25 -8.03 -3.34
C ILE A 95 -3.20 -8.55 -2.35
N GLY A 96 -2.04 -7.90 -2.28
CA GLY A 96 -0.92 -8.26 -1.40
C GLY A 96 -0.86 -7.44 -0.11
N PHE A 97 -1.89 -6.63 0.19
CA PHE A 97 -1.87 -5.72 1.33
C PHE A 97 -1.79 -6.49 2.66
N SER A 98 -0.90 -6.05 3.54
CA SER A 98 -0.65 -6.68 4.84
C SER A 98 -0.71 -5.65 5.96
N TRP A 99 -1.70 -5.78 6.84
CA TRP A 99 -1.92 -4.86 7.98
C TRP A 99 -0.69 -4.71 8.87
N GLY A 100 -0.12 -5.82 9.34
CA GLY A 100 1.05 -5.78 10.21
C GLY A 100 2.31 -5.16 9.59
N LYS A 101 2.36 -5.00 8.26
CA LYS A 101 3.46 -4.28 7.57
C LYS A 101 3.13 -2.81 7.32
N ASN A 102 1.86 -2.49 7.10
CA ASN A 102 1.44 -1.19 6.54
C ASN A 102 0.80 -0.25 7.58
N GLU A 103 0.50 -0.71 8.79
CA GLU A 103 -0.09 0.14 9.86
C GLU A 103 0.75 1.41 10.12
N ASN A 104 2.08 1.30 10.17
CA ASN A 104 2.94 2.47 10.37
C ASN A 104 2.91 3.45 9.20
N ASN A 105 2.83 2.94 7.96
CA ASN A 105 2.72 3.79 6.78
C ASN A 105 1.39 4.55 6.79
N LEU A 106 0.28 3.87 7.13
CA LEU A 106 -1.03 4.50 7.24
C LEU A 106 -1.07 5.59 8.32
N ASN A 107 -0.43 5.37 9.47
CA ASN A 107 -0.31 6.41 10.50
C ASN A 107 0.57 7.58 10.03
N GLY A 108 1.66 7.31 9.30
CA GLY A 108 2.49 8.36 8.70
C GLY A 108 1.70 9.26 7.75
N ILE A 109 0.86 8.65 6.90
CA ILE A 109 -0.06 9.39 6.01
C ILE A 109 -1.02 10.29 6.81
N ILE A 110 -1.57 9.79 7.93
CA ILE A 110 -2.43 10.59 8.80
C ILE A 110 -1.67 11.81 9.33
N ASP A 111 -0.42 11.63 9.78
CA ASP A 111 0.41 12.72 10.31
C ASP A 111 0.69 13.79 9.24
N GLU A 112 1.01 13.38 8.00
CA GLU A 112 1.22 14.32 6.88
C GLU A 112 -0.06 15.11 6.54
N LEU A 113 -1.22 14.43 6.52
CA LEU A 113 -2.50 15.08 6.27
C LEU A 113 -2.90 16.03 7.41
N GLN A 114 -2.49 15.76 8.66
CA GLN A 114 -2.67 16.71 9.76
C GLN A 114 -1.85 17.99 9.54
N VAL A 115 -0.62 17.89 9.04
CA VAL A 115 0.18 19.07 8.65
C VAL A 115 -0.54 19.87 7.56
N MET A 116 -1.05 19.21 6.52
CA MET A 116 -1.86 19.87 5.48
C MET A 116 -3.08 20.59 6.09
N LEU A 117 -3.75 19.97 7.06
CA LEU A 117 -4.89 20.58 7.78
C LEU A 117 -4.50 21.75 8.69
N ASP A 118 -3.22 21.96 9.00
CA ASP A 118 -2.79 23.13 9.77
C ASP A 118 -2.45 24.32 8.85
N ILE A 119 -1.97 24.06 7.64
CA ILE A 119 -1.52 25.10 6.69
C ILE A 119 -2.57 25.51 5.65
N GLU A 120 -3.47 24.60 5.26
CA GLU A 120 -4.42 24.86 4.18
C GLU A 120 -5.63 25.67 4.67
N THR A 121 -6.07 26.65 3.89
CA THR A 121 -7.22 27.51 4.24
C THR A 121 -8.45 27.22 3.39
N ASN A 122 -8.29 26.57 2.23
CA ASN A 122 -9.38 26.17 1.36
C ASN A 122 -10.22 25.07 2.03
N GLU A 123 -11.50 25.36 2.29
CA GLU A 123 -12.39 24.44 2.98
C GLU A 123 -12.60 23.11 2.25
N ALA A 124 -12.63 23.11 0.91
CA ALA A 124 -12.83 21.89 0.12
C ALA A 124 -11.62 20.96 0.22
N LEU A 125 -10.40 21.50 0.06
CA LEU A 125 -9.16 20.73 0.26
C LEU A 125 -9.06 20.16 1.68
N ARG A 126 -9.38 20.97 2.68
CA ARG A 126 -9.41 20.52 4.08
C ARG A 126 -10.44 19.42 4.30
N ASN A 127 -11.61 19.50 3.66
CA ASN A 127 -12.64 18.48 3.82
C ASN A 127 -12.22 17.16 3.19
N ASP A 128 -11.62 17.19 2.00
CA ASP A 128 -11.11 15.99 1.37
C ASP A 128 -9.93 15.37 2.15
N ALA A 129 -9.01 16.17 2.70
CA ALA A 129 -7.97 15.67 3.59
C ALA A 129 -8.54 14.98 4.85
N LYS A 130 -9.57 15.56 5.48
CA LYS A 130 -10.27 14.91 6.61
C LYS A 130 -10.93 13.60 6.19
N ARG A 131 -11.62 13.57 5.05
CA ARG A 131 -12.27 12.36 4.54
C ARG A 131 -11.24 11.25 4.24
N THR A 132 -10.06 11.61 3.78
CA THR A 132 -8.93 10.69 3.62
C THR A 132 -8.47 10.13 4.96
N ILE A 133 -8.25 10.98 5.98
CA ILE A 133 -7.90 10.54 7.34
C ILE A 133 -8.97 9.59 7.89
N GLU A 134 -10.24 9.97 7.85
CA GLU A 134 -11.35 9.16 8.35
C GLU A 134 -11.45 7.81 7.62
N ALA A 135 -11.14 7.77 6.32
CA ALA A 135 -11.07 6.51 5.58
C ALA A 135 -9.93 5.63 6.10
N ILE A 136 -8.73 6.18 6.31
CA ILE A 136 -7.59 5.44 6.84
C ILE A 136 -7.88 4.93 8.27
N GLU A 137 -8.47 5.75 9.13
CA GLU A 137 -8.87 5.34 10.49
C GLU A 137 -9.86 4.17 10.47
N ARG A 138 -10.91 4.26 9.63
CA ARG A 138 -11.85 3.14 9.42
C ARG A 138 -11.15 1.90 8.87
N ALA A 139 -10.14 2.09 8.02
CA ALA A 139 -9.34 1.02 7.45
C ALA A 139 -8.58 0.27 8.56
N LEU A 140 -7.88 1.02 9.43
CA LEU A 140 -7.12 0.50 10.57
C LEU A 140 -8.03 -0.20 11.59
N ASP A 141 -9.18 0.40 11.93
CA ASP A 141 -10.12 -0.17 12.91
C ASP A 141 -10.76 -1.48 12.45
N ALA A 142 -11.08 -1.58 11.16
CA ALA A 142 -11.84 -2.70 10.60
C ALA A 142 -10.98 -3.67 9.79
N ASN A 143 -9.67 -3.44 9.66
CA ASN A 143 -8.79 -4.12 8.71
C ASN A 143 -9.38 -4.15 7.28
N ASN A 144 -9.92 -3.01 6.83
CA ASN A 144 -10.62 -2.88 5.56
C ASN A 144 -9.78 -2.20 4.47
N VAL A 145 -9.21 -2.98 3.55
CA VAL A 145 -8.35 -2.46 2.48
C VAL A 145 -9.12 -1.58 1.49
N GLU A 146 -10.44 -1.74 1.37
CA GLU A 146 -11.25 -0.91 0.49
C GLU A 146 -11.34 0.54 0.97
N GLU A 147 -11.21 0.79 2.28
CA GLU A 147 -11.12 2.15 2.81
C GLU A 147 -9.75 2.78 2.50
N VAL A 148 -8.66 2.00 2.48
CA VAL A 148 -7.35 2.48 1.98
C VAL A 148 -7.43 2.83 0.49
N ARG A 149 -8.18 2.02 -0.29
CA ARG A 149 -8.44 2.33 -1.71
C ARG A 149 -9.30 3.57 -1.89
N LEU A 150 -10.24 3.84 -0.98
CA LEU A 150 -11.01 5.07 -0.98
C LEU A 150 -10.10 6.28 -0.73
N ALA A 151 -9.24 6.20 0.30
CA ALA A 151 -8.22 7.22 0.57
C ALA A 151 -7.36 7.48 -0.67
N HIS A 152 -6.86 6.42 -1.32
CA HIS A 152 -6.09 6.54 -2.56
C HIS A 152 -6.85 7.30 -3.67
N LYS A 153 -8.13 6.97 -3.91
CA LYS A 153 -8.94 7.64 -4.94
C LYS A 153 -9.17 9.12 -4.66
N ILE A 154 -9.36 9.50 -3.38
CA ILE A 154 -9.49 10.91 -3.00
C ILE A 154 -8.19 11.65 -3.31
N MET A 155 -7.05 11.09 -2.90
CA MET A 155 -5.75 11.73 -3.09
C MET A 155 -5.32 11.76 -4.56
N HIS A 156 -5.71 10.76 -5.35
CA HIS A 156 -5.51 10.73 -6.80
C HIS A 156 -6.27 11.87 -7.50
N ASP A 157 -7.55 12.06 -7.17
CA ASP A 157 -8.32 13.19 -7.70
C ASP A 157 -7.72 14.53 -7.24
N LEU A 158 -7.27 14.65 -5.98
CA LEU A 158 -6.63 15.86 -5.48
C LEU A 158 -5.31 16.16 -6.20
N ASP A 159 -4.46 15.16 -6.43
CA ASP A 159 -3.18 15.33 -7.15
C ASP A 159 -3.44 15.79 -8.60
N TYR A 160 -4.52 15.30 -9.21
CA TYR A 160 -4.98 15.81 -10.50
C TYR A 160 -5.34 17.29 -10.44
N TYR A 161 -6.26 17.70 -9.57
CA TYR A 161 -6.77 19.07 -9.55
C TYR A 161 -5.77 20.10 -9.00
N VAL A 162 -4.88 19.68 -8.10
CA VAL A 162 -3.93 20.57 -7.42
C VAL A 162 -2.59 20.62 -8.14
N ASN A 163 -2.07 19.48 -8.63
CA ASN A 163 -0.73 19.39 -9.21
C ASN A 163 -0.76 19.18 -10.74
N GLY A 164 -1.93 18.97 -11.34
CA GLY A 164 -2.08 18.69 -12.77
C GLY A 164 -1.47 17.33 -13.18
N ARG A 165 -1.41 16.36 -12.26
CA ARG A 165 -0.79 15.05 -12.47
C ARG A 165 -1.83 13.94 -12.47
N THR A 166 -1.86 13.12 -13.52
CA THR A 166 -2.43 11.75 -13.47
C THR A 166 -1.60 10.85 -14.38
N GLY A 167 -0.88 9.88 -13.80
CA GLY A 167 -0.15 8.87 -14.58
C GLY A 167 -1.06 7.91 -15.37
N ASP A 168 -2.37 7.89 -15.10
CA ASP A 168 -3.33 7.02 -15.79
C ASP A 168 -4.48 7.78 -16.48
N GLY A 169 -4.50 9.12 -16.40
CA GLY A 169 -5.54 9.97 -16.97
C GLY A 169 -6.95 9.77 -16.40
N LYS A 170 -7.12 8.99 -15.32
CA LYS A 170 -8.43 8.70 -14.75
C LYS A 170 -8.85 9.77 -13.75
N ARG A 171 -10.16 9.87 -13.53
CA ARG A 171 -10.73 10.61 -12.41
C ARG A 171 -11.80 9.74 -11.77
N TYR A 172 -11.80 9.69 -10.45
CA TYR A 172 -12.75 8.90 -9.68
C TYR A 172 -13.98 9.72 -9.28
N GLY A 173 -13.85 11.05 -9.23
CA GLY A 173 -14.95 11.97 -8.93
C GLY A 173 -15.42 11.87 -7.48
N VAL A 174 -14.51 11.57 -6.55
CA VAL A 174 -14.81 11.35 -5.13
C VAL A 174 -14.40 12.53 -4.24
N THR A 175 -13.55 13.44 -4.75
CA THR A 175 -13.17 14.71 -4.12
C THR A 175 -14.25 15.79 -4.28
N GLU A 176 -14.31 16.71 -3.32
CA GLU A 176 -15.13 17.93 -3.41
C GLU A 176 -14.41 19.09 -4.09
N TYR A 177 -13.07 19.12 -4.00
CA TYR A 177 -12.23 20.11 -4.67
C TYR A 177 -12.19 19.88 -6.20
N ARG A 178 -12.52 20.92 -6.98
CA ARG A 178 -12.58 20.89 -8.46
C ARG A 178 -12.51 22.28 -9.06
#